data_AF-A0A376KKX7-F1
#
_entry.id   AF-A0A376KKX7-F1
#
_cell.length_a   1.000
_cell.length_b   1.000
_cell.length_c   1.000
_cell.angle_alpha   90.00
_cell.angle_beta   90.00
_cell.angle_gamma   90.00
#
_symmetry.space_group_name_H-M   'P 1'
#
loop_
_entity.id
_entity.type
_entity.pdbx_description
1 polymer ?
#
loop_
_entity_poly.entity_id
_entity_poly.type
_entity_poly.pdbx_seq_one_letter_code
_entity_poly.pdbx_strand_id
1 'polypeptide(L)'
;MFDSTLNPLWQRYILAVQEEVKPALGCTEPISLALAAAVAAAELEGPVERVEAWVSPNLMKNGLGVTVPGTGMVGLPIAAALGALGGNANAGLEVLKDATAQAIADAKALLAAGKVSVKIQEPCNEILFSRAKVWNGEKWACVTIVGGHTNIVHIETHNGVVFTQQACVAEGEQESPLTVLSRTTLAEILKFVNEVPFAAIRFILDSAKLNCALSQEGLSGKWGAAYWRDAGKTVRARFCWRKISLHPL
;
A
#
# COMPACT_ATOMS: atom_id res chain seq x y z
N MET A 1 33.77 20.79 7.31
CA MET A 1 32.95 21.77 8.06
C MET A 1 31.63 21.90 7.34
N PHE A 2 30.58 21.23 7.83
CA PHE A 2 29.21 21.40 7.33
C PHE A 2 28.40 21.91 8.51
N ASP A 3 28.38 23.23 8.67
CA ASP A 3 27.47 23.90 9.58
C ASP A 3 26.54 24.76 8.74
N SER A 4 25.40 24.17 8.40
CA SER A 4 24.23 24.91 7.96
C SER A 4 23.05 24.17 8.58
N THR A 5 22.63 24.61 9.76
CA THR A 5 21.34 24.23 10.33
C THR A 5 20.29 24.38 9.25
N LEU A 6 19.81 23.24 8.73
CA LEU A 6 18.78 23.21 7.71
C LEU A 6 17.60 24.03 8.22
N ASN A 7 16.98 24.85 7.35
CA ASN A 7 15.79 25.60 7.73
C ASN A 7 14.78 24.64 8.40
N PRO A 8 14.31 24.91 9.63
CA PRO A 8 13.41 24.02 10.34
C PRO A 8 12.13 23.69 9.55
N LEU A 9 11.66 24.63 8.71
CA LEU A 9 10.53 24.42 7.81
C LEU A 9 10.86 23.42 6.70
N TRP A 10 12.08 23.48 6.15
CA TRP A 10 12.54 22.53 5.13
C TRP A 10 12.74 21.13 5.70
N GLN A 11 13.16 21.02 6.95
CA GLN A 11 13.22 19.73 7.63
C GLN A 11 11.83 19.09 7.76
N ARG A 12 10.79 19.89 8.05
CA ARG A 12 9.40 19.41 8.05
C ARG A 12 8.93 18.98 6.66
N TYR A 13 9.29 19.72 5.60
CA TYR A 13 9.00 19.31 4.22
C TYR A 13 9.68 18.00 3.84
N ILE A 14 10.94 17.81 4.25
CA ILE A 14 11.65 16.55 3.99
C ILE A 14 10.97 15.38 4.70
N LEU A 15 10.56 15.56 5.96
CA LEU A 15 9.81 14.53 6.70
C LEU A 15 8.47 14.22 6.03
N ALA A 16 7.74 15.24 5.55
CA ALA A 16 6.51 15.05 4.78
C ALA A 16 6.74 14.24 3.50
N VAL A 17 7.82 14.54 2.76
CA VAL A 17 8.18 13.77 1.55
C VAL A 17 8.58 12.34 1.90
N GLN A 18 9.32 12.12 2.99
CA GLN A 18 9.68 10.77 3.45
C GLN A 18 8.46 9.95 3.87
N GLU A 19 7.43 10.59 4.42
CA GLU A 19 6.18 9.94 4.79
C GLU A 19 5.41 9.44 3.55
N GLU A 20 5.39 10.22 2.47
CA GLU A 20 4.68 9.89 1.22
C GLU A 20 5.50 8.99 0.28
N VAL A 21 6.83 9.05 0.32
CA VAL A 21 7.73 8.36 -0.62
C VAL A 21 8.22 7.04 -0.01
N LYS A 22 7.29 6.11 0.25
CA LYS A 22 7.56 4.77 0.79
C LYS A 22 7.44 3.68 -0.29
N PRO A 23 8.33 2.66 -0.30
CA PRO A 23 8.16 1.51 -1.17
C PRO A 23 6.84 0.77 -0.88
N ALA A 24 6.12 0.39 -1.93
CA ALA A 24 4.92 -0.44 -1.85
C ALA A 24 4.96 -1.51 -2.95
N LEU A 25 4.46 -2.71 -2.64
CA LEU A 25 4.35 -3.80 -3.60
C LEU A 25 3.03 -3.69 -4.37
N GLY A 26 3.00 -2.90 -5.44
CA GLY A 26 1.82 -2.76 -6.32
C GLY A 26 0.86 -1.65 -5.88
N CYS A 27 -0.38 -1.67 -6.39
CA CYS A 27 -1.40 -0.71 -5.93
C CYS A 27 -1.71 -1.00 -4.46
N THR A 28 -1.81 0.05 -3.65
CA THR A 28 -1.92 -0.05 -2.20
C THR A 28 -3.28 -0.59 -1.76
N GLU A 29 -4.30 -0.56 -2.63
CA GLU A 29 -5.65 -1.03 -2.33
C GLU A 29 -5.76 -2.55 -2.10
N PRO A 30 -5.35 -3.44 -3.03
CA PRO A 30 -5.30 -4.88 -2.72
C PRO A 30 -4.39 -5.22 -1.54
N ILE A 31 -3.31 -4.48 -1.35
CA ILE A 31 -2.36 -4.68 -0.26
C ILE A 31 -2.98 -4.32 1.10
N SER A 32 -3.79 -3.27 1.17
CA SER A 32 -4.54 -2.93 2.39
C SER A 32 -5.49 -4.05 2.80
N LEU A 33 -6.20 -4.65 1.83
CA LEU A 33 -7.06 -5.80 2.12
C LEU A 33 -6.26 -7.05 2.51
N ALA A 34 -5.14 -7.31 1.84
CA ALA A 34 -4.24 -8.41 2.18
C ALA A 34 -3.67 -8.25 3.61
N LEU A 35 -3.32 -7.02 4.00
CA LEU A 35 -2.86 -6.70 5.36
C LEU A 35 -3.95 -6.96 6.38
N ALA A 36 -5.18 -6.50 6.15
CA ALA A 36 -6.31 -6.81 7.05
C ALA A 36 -6.49 -8.32 7.21
N ALA A 37 -6.37 -9.09 6.12
CA ALA A 37 -6.49 -10.54 6.15
C ALA A 37 -5.33 -11.23 6.89
N ALA A 38 -4.10 -10.74 6.72
CA ALA A 38 -2.91 -11.27 7.40
C ALA A 38 -2.95 -11.02 8.91
N VAL A 39 -3.35 -9.82 9.32
CA VAL A 39 -3.53 -9.49 10.74
C VAL A 39 -4.66 -10.34 11.33
N ALA A 40 -5.78 -10.50 10.61
CA ALA A 40 -6.87 -11.36 11.08
C ALA A 40 -6.43 -12.82 11.22
N ALA A 41 -5.62 -13.33 10.30
CA ALA A 41 -5.06 -14.68 10.38
C ALA A 41 -4.09 -14.86 11.57
N ALA A 42 -3.32 -13.83 11.93
CA ALA A 42 -2.43 -13.87 13.09
C ALA A 42 -3.19 -13.95 14.42
N GLU A 43 -4.41 -13.43 14.47
CA GLU A 43 -5.32 -13.48 15.64
C GLU A 43 -6.17 -14.75 15.68
N LEU A 44 -6.14 -15.57 14.62
CA LEU A 44 -6.93 -16.79 14.52
C LEU A 44 -6.13 -18.01 14.98
N GLU A 45 -6.73 -18.81 15.86
CA GLU A 45 -6.17 -20.11 16.23
C GLU A 45 -6.43 -21.15 15.12
N GLY A 46 -5.38 -21.58 14.43
CA GLY A 46 -5.44 -22.64 13.42
C GLY A 46 -5.44 -22.13 11.97
N PRO A 47 -5.47 -23.04 10.98
CA PRO A 47 -5.39 -22.66 9.56
C PRO A 47 -6.64 -21.91 9.09
N VAL A 48 -6.48 -20.96 8.18
CA VAL A 48 -7.62 -20.25 7.59
C VAL A 48 -8.35 -21.16 6.60
N GLU A 49 -9.65 -21.36 6.85
CA GLU A 49 -10.52 -22.20 6.02
C GLU A 49 -11.45 -21.38 5.13
N ARG A 50 -11.73 -20.12 5.50
CA ARG A 50 -12.64 -19.22 4.76
C ARG A 50 -12.30 -17.76 5.03
N VAL A 51 -12.45 -16.92 4.01
CA VAL A 51 -12.22 -15.47 4.06
C VAL A 51 -13.46 -14.73 3.58
N GLU A 52 -13.94 -13.79 4.38
CA GLU A 52 -14.98 -12.83 4.02
C GLU A 52 -14.45 -11.42 4.18
N ALA A 53 -14.59 -10.60 3.14
CA ALA A 53 -14.05 -9.26 3.11
C ALA A 53 -15.09 -8.23 2.68
N TRP A 54 -14.95 -7.03 3.20
CA TRP A 54 -15.75 -5.86 2.85
C TRP A 54 -14.84 -4.68 2.60
N VAL A 55 -15.09 -3.94 1.53
CA VAL A 55 -14.26 -2.81 1.13
C VAL A 55 -15.10 -1.58 0.78
N SER A 56 -14.54 -0.39 0.83
CA SER A 56 -15.23 0.82 0.32
C SER A 56 -15.48 0.70 -1.19
N PRO A 57 -16.49 1.39 -1.74
CA PRO A 57 -16.69 1.46 -3.19
C PRO A 57 -15.46 1.94 -3.95
N ASN A 58 -14.70 2.87 -3.37
CA ASN A 58 -13.47 3.41 -3.95
C ASN A 58 -12.33 2.37 -3.95
N LEU A 59 -12.19 1.58 -2.88
CA LEU A 59 -11.21 0.50 -2.82
C LEU A 59 -11.60 -0.65 -3.77
N MET A 60 -12.90 -0.97 -3.86
CA MET A 60 -13.42 -1.96 -4.80
C MET A 60 -13.03 -1.62 -6.25
N LYS A 61 -13.37 -0.41 -6.73
CA LYS A 61 -13.06 -0.01 -8.11
C LYS A 61 -11.55 0.01 -8.40
N ASN A 62 -10.73 0.43 -7.44
CA ASN A 62 -9.28 0.57 -7.63
C ASN A 62 -8.55 -0.78 -7.51
N GLY A 63 -9.04 -1.70 -6.69
CA GLY A 63 -8.37 -2.99 -6.45
C GLY A 63 -8.80 -4.14 -7.37
N LEU A 64 -9.95 -4.03 -8.06
CA LEU A 64 -10.47 -5.09 -8.93
C LEU A 64 -9.57 -5.46 -10.11
N GLY A 65 -8.94 -4.47 -10.75
CA GLY A 65 -8.11 -4.65 -11.95
C GLY A 65 -6.62 -4.83 -11.69
N VAL A 66 -6.21 -4.91 -10.42
CA VAL A 66 -4.80 -4.86 -10.03
C VAL A 66 -4.23 -6.26 -9.91
N THR A 67 -3.04 -6.48 -10.47
CA THR A 67 -2.32 -7.74 -10.33
C THR A 67 -1.75 -7.89 -8.92
N VAL A 68 -1.96 -9.05 -8.30
CA VAL A 68 -1.38 -9.37 -6.99
C VAL A 68 0.00 -10.01 -7.18
N PRO A 69 1.08 -9.46 -6.60
CA PRO A 69 2.45 -9.94 -6.79
C PRO A 69 2.60 -11.45 -6.61
N GLY A 70 3.39 -12.10 -7.46
CA GLY A 70 3.67 -13.55 -7.40
C GLY A 70 2.54 -14.49 -7.82
N THR A 71 1.28 -14.03 -7.82
CA THR A 71 0.13 -14.91 -8.09
C THR A 71 -0.18 -15.13 -9.57
N GLY A 72 0.12 -14.14 -10.42
CA GLY A 72 -0.34 -14.10 -11.81
C GLY A 72 -1.85 -13.89 -11.96
N MET A 73 -2.54 -13.53 -10.87
CA MET A 73 -3.98 -13.25 -10.84
C MET A 73 -4.23 -11.78 -10.53
N VAL A 74 -5.44 -11.32 -10.82
CA VAL A 74 -5.90 -9.95 -10.57
C VAL A 74 -7.05 -9.94 -9.57
N GLY A 75 -7.12 -8.88 -8.78
CA GLY A 75 -8.29 -8.54 -7.98
C GLY A 75 -8.16 -8.78 -6.47
N LEU A 76 -9.14 -8.22 -5.76
CA LEU A 76 -9.24 -8.26 -4.30
C LEU A 76 -9.40 -9.67 -3.70
N PRO A 77 -10.15 -10.62 -4.29
CA PRO A 77 -10.31 -11.94 -3.69
C PRO A 77 -8.98 -12.68 -3.51
N ILE A 78 -8.12 -12.68 -4.53
CA ILE A 78 -6.82 -13.34 -4.42
C ILE A 78 -5.87 -12.60 -3.47
N ALA A 79 -5.96 -11.27 -3.36
CA ALA A 79 -5.20 -10.50 -2.38
C ALA A 79 -5.57 -10.87 -0.93
N ALA A 80 -6.88 -10.95 -0.64
CA ALA A 80 -7.37 -11.34 0.68
C ALA A 80 -6.96 -12.79 1.03
N ALA A 81 -7.08 -13.72 0.08
CA ALA A 81 -6.69 -15.11 0.26
C ALA A 81 -5.18 -15.26 0.53
N LEU A 82 -4.35 -14.58 -0.26
CA LEU A 82 -2.90 -14.65 -0.09
C LEU A 82 -2.44 -13.96 1.20
N GLY A 83 -3.04 -12.82 1.54
CA GLY A 83 -2.80 -12.15 2.81
C GLY A 83 -3.08 -13.06 4.00
N ALA A 84 -4.23 -13.76 3.98
CA ALA A 84 -4.62 -14.68 5.06
C ALA A 84 -3.70 -15.92 5.19
N LEU A 85 -3.12 -16.42 4.10
CA LEU A 85 -2.36 -17.69 4.12
C LEU A 85 -0.84 -17.52 4.08
N GLY A 86 -0.33 -16.38 3.62
CA GLY A 86 1.10 -16.14 3.45
C GLY A 86 1.54 -14.69 3.65
N GLY A 87 0.67 -13.85 4.20
CA GLY A 87 0.99 -12.46 4.50
C GLY A 87 1.73 -12.31 5.84
N ASN A 88 2.69 -11.39 5.89
CA ASN A 88 3.33 -10.98 7.14
C ASN A 88 2.57 -9.80 7.76
N ALA A 89 1.83 -10.06 8.84
CA ALA A 89 1.00 -9.07 9.54
C ALA A 89 1.76 -7.81 10.00
N ASN A 90 3.08 -7.91 10.21
CA ASN A 90 3.92 -6.80 10.70
C ASN A 90 4.62 -6.03 9.57
N ALA A 91 4.46 -6.42 8.30
CA ALA A 91 5.19 -5.84 7.18
C ALA A 91 4.48 -4.66 6.49
N GLY A 92 3.31 -4.23 6.99
CA GLY A 92 2.57 -3.08 6.43
C GLY A 92 2.29 -3.25 4.93
N LEU A 93 2.77 -2.31 4.10
CA LEU A 93 2.60 -2.36 2.64
C LEU A 93 3.48 -3.43 1.94
N GLU A 94 4.39 -4.07 2.67
CA GLU A 94 5.19 -5.21 2.21
C GLU A 94 4.61 -6.56 2.67
N VAL A 95 3.34 -6.61 3.10
CA VAL A 95 2.67 -7.83 3.63
C VAL A 95 2.89 -9.09 2.78
N LEU A 96 2.98 -8.97 1.45
CA LEU A 96 3.12 -10.10 0.53
C LEU A 96 4.56 -10.39 0.07
N LYS A 97 5.56 -9.68 0.61
CA LYS A 97 6.97 -9.78 0.16
C LYS A 97 7.54 -11.19 0.27
N ASP A 98 7.25 -11.85 1.39
CA ASP A 98 7.79 -13.16 1.74
C ASP A 98 6.79 -14.31 1.46
N ALA A 99 5.75 -14.04 0.66
CA ALA A 99 4.73 -15.04 0.34
C ALA A 99 5.34 -16.22 -0.43
N THR A 100 5.22 -17.43 0.14
CA THR A 100 5.81 -18.64 -0.43
C THR A 100 5.02 -19.16 -1.63
N ALA A 101 5.67 -19.95 -2.49
CA ALA A 101 4.99 -20.62 -3.60
C ALA A 101 3.84 -21.53 -3.13
N GLN A 102 3.99 -22.13 -1.94
CA GLN A 102 2.93 -22.94 -1.32
C GLN A 102 1.75 -22.07 -0.90
N ALA A 103 1.98 -20.95 -0.22
CA ALA A 103 0.90 -20.02 0.14
C ALA A 103 0.16 -19.48 -1.08
N ILE A 104 0.86 -19.24 -2.19
CA ILE A 104 0.25 -18.84 -3.47
C ILE A 104 -0.63 -19.96 -4.03
N ALA A 105 -0.18 -21.22 -3.98
CA ALA A 105 -0.97 -22.36 -4.43
C ALA A 105 -2.22 -22.56 -3.56
N ASP A 106 -2.08 -22.45 -2.24
CA ASP A 106 -3.17 -22.61 -1.28
C ASP A 106 -4.20 -21.48 -1.41
N ALA A 107 -3.76 -20.22 -1.61
CA ALA A 107 -4.65 -19.09 -1.86
C ALA A 107 -5.49 -19.28 -3.14
N LYS A 108 -4.87 -19.83 -4.19
CA LYS A 108 -5.58 -20.18 -5.44
C LYS A 108 -6.59 -21.29 -5.21
N ALA A 109 -6.23 -22.33 -4.45
CA ALA A 109 -7.12 -23.43 -4.11
C ALA A 109 -8.32 -22.96 -3.27
N LEU A 110 -8.08 -22.08 -2.28
CA LEU A 110 -9.11 -21.50 -1.43
C LEU A 110 -10.13 -20.68 -2.24
N LEU A 111 -9.63 -19.89 -3.21
CA LEU A 111 -10.47 -19.12 -4.11
C LEU A 111 -11.27 -20.02 -5.06
N ALA A 112 -10.65 -21.05 -5.64
CA ALA A 112 -11.31 -22.02 -6.51
C ALA A 112 -12.40 -22.83 -5.79
N ALA A 113 -12.21 -23.08 -4.49
CA ALA A 113 -13.21 -23.73 -3.63
C ALA A 113 -14.38 -22.81 -3.24
N GLY A 114 -14.41 -21.56 -3.69
CA GLY A 114 -15.49 -20.60 -3.37
C GLY A 114 -15.48 -20.14 -1.91
N LYS A 115 -14.37 -20.33 -1.19
CA LYS A 115 -14.24 -19.99 0.24
C LYS A 115 -13.73 -18.56 0.49
N VAL A 116 -13.72 -17.72 -0.54
CA VAL A 116 -13.29 -16.33 -0.48
C VAL A 116 -14.38 -15.46 -1.06
N SER A 117 -14.87 -14.48 -0.30
CA SER A 117 -15.84 -13.50 -0.78
C SER A 117 -15.39 -12.08 -0.46
N VAL A 118 -15.55 -11.17 -1.43
CA VAL A 118 -15.30 -9.73 -1.24
C VAL A 118 -16.57 -8.99 -1.63
N LYS A 119 -17.07 -8.15 -0.73
CA LYS A 119 -18.30 -7.37 -0.91
C LYS A 119 -18.02 -5.89 -0.72
N ILE A 120 -18.92 -5.05 -1.20
CA ILE A 120 -18.90 -3.63 -0.86
C ILE A 120 -19.49 -3.47 0.55
N GLN A 121 -18.84 -2.66 1.38
CA GLN A 121 -19.39 -2.27 2.67
C GLN A 121 -20.51 -1.25 2.46
N GLU A 122 -21.70 -1.51 3.00
CA GLU A 122 -22.85 -0.60 2.94
C GLU A 122 -23.55 -0.53 4.31
N PRO A 123 -23.79 0.68 4.88
CA PRO A 123 -23.27 1.98 4.43
C PRO A 123 -21.74 2.09 4.62
N CYS A 124 -21.07 2.91 3.81
CA CYS A 124 -19.65 3.22 3.93
C CYS A 124 -19.39 4.68 3.55
N ASN A 125 -18.99 5.49 4.53
CA ASN A 125 -18.64 6.90 4.34
C ASN A 125 -17.13 7.11 4.11
N GLU A 126 -16.34 6.06 4.33
CA GLU A 126 -14.89 6.10 4.27
C GLU A 126 -14.39 5.93 2.84
N ILE A 127 -13.47 6.80 2.41
CA ILE A 127 -12.82 6.69 1.09
C ILE A 127 -11.99 5.40 1.03
N LEU A 128 -11.27 5.09 2.11
CA LEU A 128 -10.48 3.88 2.25
C LEU A 128 -11.00 3.07 3.43
N PHE A 129 -11.56 1.91 3.11
CA PHE A 129 -12.05 0.95 4.09
C PHE A 129 -11.70 -0.46 3.62
N SER A 130 -11.04 -1.23 4.47
CA SER A 130 -10.79 -2.66 4.29
C SER A 130 -11.18 -3.39 5.56
N ARG A 131 -12.08 -4.36 5.47
CA ARG A 131 -12.39 -5.29 6.55
C ARG A 131 -12.21 -6.72 6.05
N ALA A 132 -11.46 -7.53 6.78
CA ALA A 132 -11.29 -8.94 6.48
C ALA A 132 -11.62 -9.78 7.72
N LYS A 133 -12.47 -10.78 7.52
CA LYS A 133 -12.85 -11.78 8.51
C LYS A 133 -12.41 -13.15 8.03
N VAL A 134 -11.57 -13.81 8.82
CA VAL A 134 -11.07 -15.16 8.55
C VAL A 134 -11.68 -16.15 9.52
N TRP A 135 -11.84 -17.40 9.09
CA TRP A 135 -12.50 -18.44 9.85
C TRP A 135 -11.68 -19.74 9.92
N ASN A 136 -11.77 -20.42 11.06
CA ASN A 136 -11.37 -21.81 11.27
C ASN A 136 -12.53 -22.51 12.00
N GLY A 137 -13.30 -23.36 11.30
CA GLY A 137 -14.56 -23.88 11.84
C GLY A 137 -15.50 -22.76 12.30
N GLU A 138 -15.83 -22.75 13.60
CA GLU A 138 -16.68 -21.74 14.25
C GLU A 138 -15.90 -20.53 14.79
N LYS A 139 -14.57 -20.65 14.92
CA LYS A 139 -13.70 -19.57 15.37
C LYS A 139 -13.44 -18.60 14.23
N TRP A 140 -13.29 -17.33 14.57
CA TRP A 140 -13.04 -16.27 13.61
C TRP A 140 -12.24 -15.13 14.23
N ALA A 141 -11.59 -14.38 13.35
CA ALA A 141 -10.95 -13.12 13.64
C ALA A 141 -11.27 -12.12 12.52
N CYS A 142 -11.44 -10.85 12.87
CA CYS A 142 -11.91 -9.79 12.00
C CYS A 142 -11.09 -8.52 12.26
N VAL A 143 -10.52 -7.96 11.20
CA VAL A 143 -9.70 -6.75 11.26
C VAL A 143 -10.30 -5.70 10.33
N THR A 144 -10.33 -4.45 10.80
CA THR A 144 -10.79 -3.29 10.04
C THR A 144 -9.69 -2.23 9.95
N ILE A 145 -9.44 -1.75 8.74
CA ILE A 145 -8.49 -0.69 8.39
C ILE A 145 -9.28 0.48 7.76
N VAL A 146 -9.04 1.70 8.24
CA VAL A 146 -9.75 2.92 7.82
C VAL A 146 -8.81 4.12 7.73
N GLY A 147 -9.06 5.05 6.81
CA GLY A 147 -8.37 6.34 6.72
C GLY A 147 -6.95 6.29 6.13
N GLY A 148 -6.29 5.13 6.16
CA GLY A 148 -5.00 4.87 5.52
C GLY A 148 -4.81 3.37 5.24
N HIS A 149 -3.93 3.00 4.31
CA HIS A 149 -3.78 1.62 3.84
C HIS A 149 -3.31 0.62 4.92
N THR A 150 -2.70 1.12 6.00
CA THR A 150 -2.17 0.32 7.12
C THR A 150 -2.73 0.70 8.49
N ASN A 151 -3.70 1.63 8.55
CA ASN A 151 -4.23 2.14 9.81
C ASN A 151 -5.32 1.21 10.36
N ILE A 152 -4.92 0.24 11.19
CA ILE A 152 -5.82 -0.71 11.84
C ILE A 152 -6.59 0.02 12.94
N VAL A 153 -7.91 0.03 12.84
CA VAL A 153 -8.80 0.73 13.79
C VAL A 153 -9.57 -0.23 14.71
N HIS A 154 -9.69 -1.51 14.31
CA HIS A 154 -10.46 -2.50 15.06
C HIS A 154 -9.97 -3.92 14.77
N ILE A 155 -9.81 -4.71 15.82
CA ILE A 155 -9.52 -6.15 15.80
C ILE A 155 -10.49 -6.83 16.75
N GLU A 156 -11.22 -7.81 16.25
CA GLU A 156 -12.21 -8.57 17.00
C GLU A 156 -12.07 -10.06 16.67
N THR A 157 -12.16 -10.89 17.70
CA THR A 157 -12.13 -12.34 17.56
C THR A 157 -13.44 -12.93 18.04
N HIS A 158 -13.58 -14.23 17.87
CA HIS A 158 -14.69 -15.00 18.46
C HIS A 158 -14.85 -14.76 19.97
N ASN A 159 -13.77 -14.41 20.68
CA ASN A 159 -13.76 -14.18 22.12
C ASN A 159 -14.02 -12.71 22.51
N GLY A 160 -14.22 -11.81 21.53
CA GLY A 160 -14.49 -10.39 21.73
C GLY A 160 -13.44 -9.47 21.11
N VAL A 161 -13.54 -8.20 21.46
CA VAL A 161 -12.67 -7.13 20.93
C VAL A 161 -11.28 -7.24 21.53
N VAL A 162 -10.27 -7.37 20.66
CA VAL A 162 -8.84 -7.41 21.02
C VAL A 162 -8.25 -6.00 20.99
N PHE A 163 -8.65 -5.21 20.00
CA PHE A 163 -8.18 -3.85 19.83
C PHE A 163 -9.28 -2.99 19.23
N THR A 164 -9.48 -1.82 19.79
CA THR A 164 -10.25 -0.74 19.16
C THR A 164 -9.44 0.53 19.35
N GLN A 165 -9.13 1.18 18.24
CA GLN A 165 -8.60 2.52 18.29
C GLN A 165 -9.71 3.41 18.89
N GLN A 166 -9.50 3.84 20.14
CA GLN A 166 -10.38 4.85 20.71
C GLN A 166 -10.30 6.08 19.81
N ALA A 167 -11.43 6.75 19.59
CA ALA A 167 -11.44 8.07 18.97
C ALA A 167 -10.66 9.01 19.89
N CYS A 168 -9.35 9.06 19.72
CA CYS A 168 -8.50 9.99 20.42
C CYS A 168 -8.87 11.37 19.89
N VAL A 169 -9.60 12.13 20.71
CA VAL A 169 -9.39 13.57 20.77
C VAL A 169 -7.95 13.70 21.30
N ALA A 170 -6.97 13.65 20.40
CA ALA A 170 -5.57 13.60 20.78
C ALA A 170 -5.11 14.97 21.27
N GLU A 171 -5.25 15.24 22.57
CA GLU A 171 -4.37 16.17 23.25
C GLU A 171 -2.99 15.49 23.36
N GLY A 172 -2.10 15.76 22.40
CA GLY A 172 -0.69 15.36 22.47
C GLY A 172 -0.17 14.44 21.36
N GLU A 173 -0.87 14.27 20.24
CA GLU A 173 -0.26 13.64 19.07
C GLU A 173 0.95 14.46 18.58
N GLN A 174 2.08 13.80 18.32
CA GLN A 174 3.12 14.40 17.49
C GLN A 174 2.46 14.76 16.16
N GLU A 175 2.37 16.06 15.90
CA GLU A 175 1.73 16.62 14.70
C GLU A 175 2.29 15.89 13.46
N SER A 176 1.43 15.24 12.67
CA SER A 176 1.84 14.54 11.45
C SER A 176 2.76 15.42 10.61
N PRO A 177 3.87 14.91 10.05
CA PRO A 177 4.73 15.68 9.16
C PRO A 177 3.95 16.36 8.03
N LEU A 178 2.82 15.80 7.60
CA LEU A 178 1.95 16.33 6.56
C LEU A 178 1.17 17.58 6.98
N THR A 179 0.96 17.82 8.27
CA THR A 179 0.21 18.98 8.76
C THR A 179 0.87 20.29 8.33
N VAL A 180 2.19 20.30 8.15
CA VAL A 180 2.93 21.47 7.64
C VAL A 180 2.39 21.92 6.27
N LEU A 181 1.95 20.98 5.42
CA LEU A 181 1.47 21.27 4.06
C LEU A 181 0.16 22.05 4.07
N SER A 182 -0.69 21.85 5.08
CA SER A 182 -1.96 22.57 5.23
C SER A 182 -1.79 24.07 5.49
N ARG A 183 -0.62 24.47 6.01
CA ARG A 183 -0.27 25.85 6.37
C ARG A 183 0.84 26.43 5.47
N THR A 184 1.25 25.68 4.45
CA THR A 184 2.34 26.06 3.55
C THR A 184 1.81 26.81 2.34
N THR A 185 2.47 27.91 2.00
CA THR A 185 2.19 28.69 0.80
C THR A 185 2.93 28.15 -0.42
N LEU A 186 2.42 28.46 -1.61
CA LEU A 186 3.10 28.13 -2.87
C LEU A 186 4.49 28.77 -2.98
N ALA A 187 4.66 29.98 -2.45
CA ALA A 187 5.94 30.68 -2.45
C ALA A 187 7.00 29.94 -1.62
N GLU A 188 6.61 29.38 -0.46
CA GLU A 188 7.51 28.59 0.39
C GLU A 188 7.90 27.26 -0.27
N ILE A 189 6.95 26.60 -0.95
CA ILE A 189 7.23 25.39 -1.74
C ILE A 189 8.22 25.71 -2.85
N LEU A 190 8.00 26.79 -3.61
CA LEU A 190 8.90 27.18 -4.70
C LEU A 190 10.30 27.49 -4.17
N LYS A 191 10.40 28.17 -3.03
CA LYS A 191 11.70 28.42 -2.40
C LYS A 191 12.40 27.13 -2.02
N PHE A 192 11.69 26.21 -1.36
CA PHE A 192 12.22 24.91 -0.98
C PHE A 192 12.72 24.11 -2.19
N VAL A 193 11.91 23.98 -3.24
CA VAL A 193 12.25 23.19 -4.44
C VAL A 193 13.49 23.75 -5.15
N ASN A 194 13.69 25.06 -5.15
CA ASN A 194 14.83 25.69 -5.82
C ASN A 194 16.11 25.74 -4.96
N GLU A 195 15.99 25.83 -3.64
CA GLU A 195 17.13 26.14 -2.75
C GLU A 195 17.53 25.01 -1.80
N VAL A 196 16.73 23.95 -1.65
CA VAL A 196 17.05 22.85 -0.73
C VAL A 196 18.38 22.19 -1.11
N PRO A 197 19.28 21.92 -0.14
CA PRO A 197 20.50 21.19 -0.43
C PRO A 197 20.19 19.82 -1.02
N PHE A 198 20.72 19.53 -2.21
CA PHE A 198 20.48 18.26 -2.90
C PHE A 198 20.78 17.03 -2.02
N ALA A 199 21.82 17.10 -1.19
CA ALA A 199 22.17 16.03 -0.26
C ALA A 199 21.02 15.66 0.71
N ALA A 200 20.20 16.64 1.11
CA ALA A 200 19.08 16.45 2.03
C ALA A 200 17.87 15.75 1.38
N ILE A 201 17.74 15.80 0.05
CA ILE A 201 16.64 15.19 -0.71
C ILE A 201 17.10 14.01 -1.59
N ARG A 202 18.35 13.58 -1.45
CA ARG A 202 18.95 12.53 -2.30
C ARG A 202 18.20 11.19 -2.24
N PHE A 203 17.55 10.91 -1.11
CA PHE A 203 16.77 9.67 -0.89
C PHE A 203 15.64 9.49 -1.91
N ILE A 204 15.09 10.57 -2.48
CA ILE A 204 14.03 10.51 -3.50
C ILE A 204 14.48 9.72 -4.73
N LEU A 205 15.79 9.70 -5.03
CA LEU A 205 16.34 8.96 -6.16
C LEU A 205 16.19 7.44 -6.00
N ASP A 206 16.01 6.92 -4.79
CA ASP A 206 15.79 5.49 -4.60
C ASP A 206 14.42 5.06 -5.16
N SER A 207 13.41 5.91 -5.02
CA SER A 207 12.11 5.71 -5.69
C SER A 207 12.22 5.82 -7.21
N ALA A 208 13.10 6.69 -7.73
CA ALA A 208 13.36 6.75 -9.17
C ALA A 208 13.97 5.45 -9.69
N LYS A 209 14.95 4.87 -8.98
CA LYS A 209 15.54 3.56 -9.32
C LYS A 209 14.47 2.46 -9.33
N LEU A 210 13.65 2.39 -8.28
CA LEU A 210 12.57 1.42 -8.17
C LEU A 210 11.55 1.57 -9.31
N ASN A 211 11.06 2.78 -9.56
CA ASN A 211 10.10 3.04 -10.62
C ASN A 211 10.67 2.80 -12.02
N CYS A 212 11.95 3.10 -12.25
CA CYS A 212 12.62 2.77 -13.50
C CYS A 212 12.73 1.25 -13.71
N ALA A 213 13.10 0.49 -12.68
CA ALA A 213 13.14 -0.96 -12.75
C ALA A 213 11.74 -1.56 -13.02
N LEU A 214 10.72 -1.08 -12.30
CA LEU A 214 9.33 -1.47 -12.52
C LEU A 214 8.82 -1.13 -13.93
N SER A 215 9.18 0.06 -14.45
CA SER A 215 8.82 0.49 -15.80
C SER A 215 9.46 -0.38 -16.87
N GLN A 216 10.75 -0.72 -16.71
CA GLN A 216 11.46 -1.61 -17.62
C GLN A 216 10.83 -3.01 -17.62
N GLU A 217 10.51 -3.54 -16.45
CA GLU A 217 9.83 -4.84 -16.30
C GLU A 217 8.41 -4.84 -16.89
N GLY A 218 7.65 -3.75 -16.69
CA GLY A 218 6.33 -3.57 -17.30
C GLY A 218 6.37 -3.51 -18.83
N LEU A 219 7.46 -2.99 -19.42
CA LEU A 219 7.67 -2.92 -20.86
C LEU A 219 8.18 -4.24 -21.47
N SER A 220 8.94 -5.05 -20.72
CA SER A 220 9.47 -6.34 -21.17
C SER A 220 8.51 -7.50 -20.94
N GLY A 221 7.62 -7.41 -19.94
CA GLY A 221 6.79 -8.51 -19.47
C GLY A 221 5.35 -8.60 -19.99
N LYS A 222 4.61 -9.59 -19.49
CA LYS A 222 3.16 -9.80 -19.73
C LYS A 222 2.29 -9.28 -18.57
N TRP A 223 2.63 -8.11 -18.03
CA TRP A 223 1.94 -7.55 -16.86
C TRP A 223 0.81 -6.59 -17.26
N GLY A 224 -0.31 -6.62 -16.53
CA GLY A 224 -1.47 -5.73 -16.72
C GLY A 224 -2.35 -6.01 -17.95
N ALA A 225 -3.38 -5.18 -18.16
CA ALA A 225 -4.35 -5.28 -19.26
C ALA A 225 -3.79 -5.00 -20.68
N ALA A 226 -2.48 -5.13 -20.89
CA ALA A 226 -1.75 -4.92 -22.15
C ALA A 226 -1.89 -3.54 -22.83
N TYR A 227 -2.69 -2.61 -22.29
CA TYR A 227 -2.96 -1.29 -22.89
C TYR A 227 -1.68 -0.48 -23.16
N TRP A 228 -0.69 -0.59 -22.28
CA TRP A 228 0.59 0.14 -22.38
C TRP A 228 1.59 -0.48 -23.35
N ARG A 229 1.38 -1.72 -23.81
CA ARG A 229 2.29 -2.36 -24.78
C ARG A 229 2.18 -1.71 -26.15
N ASP A 230 0.96 -1.31 -26.55
CA ASP A 230 0.73 -0.56 -27.79
C ASP A 230 1.06 0.92 -27.63
N ALA A 231 0.79 1.52 -26.46
CA ALA A 231 1.20 2.89 -26.20
C ALA A 231 2.74 3.05 -26.12
N GLY A 232 3.47 2.07 -25.57
CA GLY A 232 4.93 2.09 -25.44
C GLY A 232 5.69 2.08 -26.78
N LYS A 233 5.09 1.51 -27.83
CA LYS A 233 5.61 1.60 -29.20
C LYS A 233 5.50 3.01 -29.77
N THR A 234 4.46 3.75 -29.40
CA THR A 234 4.21 5.14 -29.84
C THR A 234 4.90 6.18 -28.95
N VAL A 235 5.04 5.91 -27.64
CA VAL A 235 5.61 6.82 -26.64
C VAL A 235 7.13 6.72 -26.52
N ARG A 236 7.77 5.63 -27.02
CA ARG A 236 9.23 5.56 -27.20
C ARG A 236 9.78 6.74 -28.02
N ALA A 237 8.96 7.40 -28.84
CA ALA A 237 9.35 8.58 -29.61
C ALA A 237 9.27 9.92 -28.83
N ARG A 238 8.68 9.98 -27.63
CA ARG A 238 8.41 11.28 -26.97
C ARG A 238 8.70 11.39 -25.47
N PHE A 239 8.89 10.29 -24.72
CA PHE A 239 9.16 10.34 -23.27
C PHE A 239 10.46 9.65 -22.84
N CYS A 240 11.42 9.49 -23.76
CA CYS A 240 12.81 9.38 -23.35
C CYS A 240 13.26 10.81 -23.06
N TRP A 241 13.50 11.12 -21.78
CA TRP A 241 14.06 12.38 -21.31
C TRP A 241 15.10 12.88 -22.30
N ARG A 242 14.74 13.94 -23.02
CA ARG A 242 15.62 14.64 -23.94
C ARG A 242 16.80 15.13 -23.12
N LYS A 243 17.95 14.46 -23.25
CA LYS A 243 19.30 14.91 -22.87
C LYS A 243 19.36 15.77 -21.60
N ILE A 244 19.49 15.13 -20.44
CA ILE A 244 20.39 15.68 -19.42
C ILE A 244 21.78 15.22 -19.84
N SER A 245 22.45 16.08 -20.61
CA SER A 245 23.87 15.92 -20.94
C SER A 245 24.66 16.05 -19.63
N LEU A 246 25.01 14.91 -19.03
CA LEU A 246 26.10 14.84 -18.07
C LEU A 246 27.39 15.07 -18.86
N HIS A 247 27.84 16.32 -18.92
CA HIS A 247 29.26 16.59 -19.14
C HIS A 247 29.98 16.46 -17.80
N PRO A 248 31.08 15.69 -17.73
CA PRO A 248 31.91 15.62 -16.54
C PRO A 248 32.68 16.94 -16.39
N LEU A 249 32.59 17.54 -15.20
CA LEU A 249 33.60 18.42 -14.63
C LEU A 249 34.04 17.81 -13.31
#